data_AF-B4DH33-F1
#
_entry.id   AF-B4DH33-F1
#
_cell.length_a   1.000
_cell.length_b   1.000
_cell.length_c   1.000
_cell.angle_alpha   90.00
_cell.angle_beta   90.00
_cell.angle_gamma   90.00
#
_symmetry.space_group_name_H-M   'P 1'
#
loop_
_entity.id
_entity.type
_entity.pdbx_description
1 polymer ?
#
loop_
_entity_poly.entity_id
_entity_poly.type
_entity_poly.pdbx_seq_one_letter_code
_entity_poly.pdbx_strand_id
1 'polypeptide(L)'
;MLRAEVEKLEHWCQQMEREAEDYELPEEILEKIRSAVGSTQLLLSQKVQQFFRLCQQSMDPTAFPVPTFQDLAGFWDLLQLSIEDVTLKFLELQQLKANSWKLLEPKEEKKVPPPIPKKPLRGRGVPVKERSLDSVDRQRQEARKRLLAAKRAASFRHSSATESADSIEIYIPEAQTRL
;
A
#
# COMPACT_ATOMS: atom_id res chain seq x y z
N MET A 1 -12.22 0.03 21.03
CA MET A 1 -11.70 -0.78 19.91
C MET A 1 -10.41 -0.20 19.34
N LEU A 2 -10.44 0.97 18.68
CA LEU A 2 -9.23 1.59 18.10
C LEU A 2 -8.06 1.73 19.08
N ARG A 3 -8.34 2.18 20.31
CA ARG A 3 -7.30 2.34 21.34
C ARG A 3 -6.52 1.06 21.64
N ALA A 4 -7.21 -0.08 21.76
CA ALA A 4 -6.56 -1.36 22.03
C ALA A 4 -5.69 -1.82 20.84
N GLU A 5 -6.14 -1.55 19.61
CA GLU A 5 -5.34 -1.80 18.40
C GLU A 5 -4.08 -0.93 18.36
N VAL A 6 -4.20 0.35 18.70
CA VAL A 6 -3.05 1.27 18.80
C VAL A 6 -2.05 0.78 19.85
N GLU A 7 -2.51 0.48 21.07
CA GLU A 7 -1.65 0.02 22.17
C GLU A 7 -0.92 -1.29 21.81
N LYS A 8 -1.61 -2.22 21.13
CA LYS A 8 -1.00 -3.45 20.59
C LYS A 8 0.09 -3.16 19.57
N LEU A 9 -0.17 -2.27 18.61
CA LEU A 9 0.80 -1.92 17.56
C LEU A 9 2.01 -1.19 18.12
N GLU A 10 1.82 -0.27 19.07
CA GLU A 10 2.90 0.42 19.78
C GLU A 10 3.78 -0.57 20.55
N HIS A 11 3.17 -1.55 21.21
CA HIS A 11 3.91 -2.60 21.89
C HIS A 11 4.74 -3.43 20.92
N TRP A 12 4.20 -3.80 19.76
CA TRP A 12 4.94 -4.53 18.73
C TRP A 12 6.09 -3.71 18.14
N CYS A 13 5.91 -2.40 17.93
CA CYS A 13 7.02 -1.52 17.54
C CYS A 13 8.17 -1.63 18.54
N GLN A 14 7.89 -1.39 19.83
CA GLN A 14 8.91 -1.43 20.88
C GLN A 14 9.58 -2.79 21.00
N GLN A 15 8.82 -3.89 20.84
CA GLN A 15 9.41 -5.21 20.87
C GLN A 15 10.36 -5.44 19.68
N MET A 16 9.94 -5.12 18.45
CA MET A 16 10.77 -5.35 17.28
C MET A 16 11.98 -4.42 17.22
N GLU A 17 11.87 -3.19 17.71
CA GLU A 17 13.01 -2.27 17.86
C GLU A 17 14.05 -2.84 18.83
N ARG A 18 13.63 -3.38 19.98
CA ARG A 18 14.56 -4.05 20.91
C ARG A 18 15.24 -5.25 20.30
N GLU A 19 14.50 -6.10 19.58
CA GLU A 19 15.10 -7.26 18.89
C GLU A 19 16.16 -6.84 17.87
N ALA A 20 15.96 -5.71 17.19
CA ALA A 20 16.93 -5.16 16.24
C ALA A 20 18.18 -4.55 16.92
N GLU A 21 18.08 -4.17 18.20
CA GLU A 21 19.19 -3.63 19.01
C GLU A 21 19.95 -4.76 19.74
N ASP A 22 19.23 -5.73 20.29
CA ASP A 22 19.78 -6.79 21.14
C ASP A 22 20.44 -7.94 20.35
N TYR A 23 20.07 -8.13 19.07
CA TYR A 23 20.56 -9.20 18.22
C TYR A 23 21.22 -8.69 16.94
N GLU A 24 22.31 -9.34 16.51
CA GLU A 24 22.90 -9.13 15.18
C GLU A 24 22.05 -9.81 14.10
N LEU A 25 21.01 -9.11 13.64
CA LEU A 25 20.09 -9.58 12.61
C LEU A 25 20.63 -9.28 11.19
N PRO A 26 20.31 -10.11 10.19
CA PRO A 26 20.55 -9.80 8.78
C PRO A 26 19.91 -8.47 8.35
N GLU A 27 20.56 -7.74 7.46
CA GLU A 27 20.07 -6.43 6.99
C GLU A 27 18.65 -6.51 6.41
N GLU A 28 18.33 -7.57 5.67
CA GLU A 28 16.99 -7.80 5.11
C GLU A 28 15.90 -7.85 6.18
N ILE A 29 16.22 -8.36 7.38
CA ILE A 29 15.30 -8.42 8.52
C ILE A 29 15.22 -7.07 9.21
N LEU A 30 16.35 -6.39 9.37
CA LEU A 30 16.39 -5.02 9.90
C LEU A 30 15.58 -4.06 9.03
N GLU A 31 15.67 -4.17 7.71
CA GLU A 31 14.85 -3.41 6.76
C GLU A 31 13.36 -3.70 6.93
N LYS A 32 12.98 -4.98 7.09
CA LYS A 32 11.58 -5.36 7.37
C LYS A 32 11.08 -4.76 8.68
N ILE A 33 11.88 -4.81 9.75
CA ILE A 33 11.56 -4.22 11.05
C ILE A 33 11.37 -2.70 10.89
N ARG A 34 12.35 -1.98 10.33
CA ARG A 34 12.28 -0.53 10.11
C ARG A 34 11.07 -0.14 9.25
N SER A 35 10.76 -0.93 8.21
CA SER A 35 9.59 -0.70 7.35
C SER A 35 8.27 -0.89 8.09
N ALA A 36 8.13 -1.95 8.90
CA ALA A 36 6.93 -2.21 9.69
C ALA A 36 6.73 -1.14 10.78
N VAL A 37 7.79 -0.82 11.51
CA VAL A 37 7.80 0.21 12.55
C VAL A 37 7.48 1.58 11.95
N GLY A 38 8.16 1.99 10.89
CA GLY A 38 7.92 3.27 10.23
C GLY A 38 6.52 3.40 9.64
N SER A 39 6.00 2.33 9.02
CA SER A 39 4.61 2.29 8.53
C SER A 39 3.61 2.49 9.67
N THR A 40 3.88 1.89 10.83
CA THR A 40 3.01 1.96 12.01
C THR A 40 3.08 3.34 12.65
N GLN A 41 4.28 3.91 12.83
CA GLN A 41 4.44 5.27 13.33
C GLN A 41 3.72 6.28 12.43
N LEU A 42 3.75 6.09 11.11
CA LEU A 42 3.00 6.92 10.16
C LEU A 42 1.48 6.75 10.31
N LEU A 43 1.00 5.51 10.45
CA LEU A 43 -0.41 5.20 10.69
C LEU A 43 -0.91 5.92 11.95
N LEU A 44 -0.15 5.82 13.05
CA LEU A 44 -0.51 6.38 14.35
C LEU A 44 -0.46 7.92 14.34
N SER A 45 0.64 8.50 13.84
CA SER A 45 0.84 9.95 13.84
C SER A 45 -0.02 10.69 12.80
N GLN A 46 -0.44 10.02 11.72
CA GLN A 46 -1.20 10.66 10.64
C GLN A 46 -2.65 10.18 10.58
N LYS A 47 -2.87 8.90 10.27
CA LYS A 47 -4.22 8.39 9.96
C LYS A 47 -5.10 8.30 11.21
N VAL A 48 -4.56 7.81 12.32
CA VAL A 48 -5.28 7.74 13.59
C VAL A 48 -5.57 9.14 14.12
N GLN A 49 -4.60 10.06 14.09
CA GLN A 49 -4.81 11.46 14.45
C GLN A 49 -5.84 12.16 13.55
N GLN A 50 -5.83 11.87 12.25
CA GLN A 50 -6.84 12.38 11.32
C GLN A 50 -8.24 11.87 11.67
N PHE A 51 -8.40 10.59 12.01
CA PHE A 51 -9.67 10.05 12.46
C PHE A 51 -10.17 10.73 13.73
N PHE A 52 -9.30 10.93 14.73
CA PHE A 52 -9.67 11.65 15.95
C PHE A 52 -10.13 13.08 15.66
N ARG A 53 -9.43 13.81 14.78
CA ARG A 53 -9.85 15.15 14.36
C ARG A 53 -11.20 15.14 13.65
N LEU A 54 -11.44 14.17 12.76
CA LEU A 54 -12.74 14.03 12.08
C LEU A 54 -13.87 13.77 13.07
N CYS A 55 -13.65 12.90 14.06
CA CYS A 55 -14.62 12.63 15.13
C CYS A 55 -14.88 13.89 15.98
N GLN A 56 -13.85 14.68 16.28
CA GLN A 56 -14.02 15.93 17.01
C GLN A 56 -14.83 16.95 16.21
N GLN A 57 -14.51 17.10 14.92
CA GLN A 57 -15.22 18.00 14.02
C GLN A 57 -16.69 17.62 13.83
N SER A 58 -17.04 16.33 13.82
CA SER A 58 -18.44 15.91 13.69
C SER A 58 -19.27 16.19 14.94
N MET A 59 -18.63 16.40 16.10
CA MET A 59 -19.27 16.81 17.35
C MET A 59 -19.33 18.34 17.53
N ASP A 60 -18.59 19.09 16.72
CA ASP A 60 -18.53 20.54 16.78
C ASP A 60 -19.64 21.17 15.90
N PRO A 61 -20.67 21.80 16.49
CA PRO A 61 -21.75 22.42 15.73
C PRO A 61 -21.31 23.64 14.92
N THR A 62 -20.08 24.14 15.12
CA THR A 62 -19.52 25.29 14.39
C THR A 62 -18.59 24.88 13.25
N ALA A 63 -18.30 23.58 13.09
CA ALA A 63 -17.43 23.08 12.04
C ALA A 63 -18.05 23.29 10.65
N PHE A 64 -17.23 23.66 9.66
CA PHE A 64 -17.67 23.78 8.27
C PHE A 64 -16.56 23.33 7.30
N PRO A 65 -16.82 22.35 6.40
CA PRO A 65 -18.02 21.52 6.35
C PRO A 65 -18.08 20.56 7.55
N VAL A 66 -19.29 20.25 8.01
CA VAL A 66 -19.50 19.24 9.06
C VAL A 66 -19.28 17.85 8.45
N PRO A 67 -18.38 17.01 8.99
CA PRO A 67 -18.22 15.63 8.54
C PRO A 67 -19.53 14.85 8.71
N THR A 68 -19.95 14.15 7.66
CA THR A 68 -21.13 13.29 7.74
C THR A 68 -20.79 11.94 8.38
N PHE A 69 -21.82 11.22 8.84
CA PHE A 69 -21.64 9.84 9.30
C PHE A 69 -21.03 8.93 8.23
N GLN A 70 -21.31 9.19 6.96
CA GLN A 70 -20.75 8.45 5.84
C GLN A 70 -19.26 8.73 5.66
N ASP A 71 -18.81 9.98 5.86
CA ASP A 71 -17.39 10.34 5.81
C ASP A 71 -16.60 9.63 6.91
N LEU A 72 -17.17 9.58 8.13
CA LEU A 72 -16.58 8.88 9.27
C LEU A 72 -16.49 7.37 9.03
N ALA A 73 -17.57 6.76 8.54
CA ALA A 73 -17.59 5.33 8.22
C ALA A 73 -16.57 4.99 7.11
N GLY A 74 -16.56 5.76 6.03
CA GLY A 74 -15.60 5.57 4.95
C GLY A 74 -14.15 5.74 5.40
N PHE A 75 -13.87 6.73 6.26
CA PHE A 75 -12.52 6.88 6.82
C PHE A 75 -12.17 5.73 7.76
N TRP A 76 -13.12 5.27 8.56
CA TRP A 76 -12.94 4.15 9.48
C TRP A 76 -12.55 2.87 8.72
N ASP A 77 -13.23 2.56 7.61
CA ASP A 77 -12.91 1.40 6.78
C ASP A 77 -11.48 1.47 6.23
N LEU A 78 -11.07 2.65 5.74
CA LEU A 78 -9.69 2.87 5.27
C LEU A 78 -8.66 2.76 6.40
N LEU A 79 -9.01 3.22 7.60
CA LEU A 79 -8.15 3.11 8.78
C LEU A 79 -8.00 1.64 9.19
N GLN A 80 -9.07 0.86 9.16
CA GLN A 80 -9.05 -0.58 9.43
C GLN A 80 -8.16 -1.33 8.44
N LEU A 81 -8.30 -1.06 7.13
CA LEU A 81 -7.40 -1.65 6.11
C LEU A 81 -5.93 -1.31 6.39
N SER A 82 -5.65 -0.10 6.85
CA SER A 82 -4.29 0.34 7.16
C SER A 82 -3.75 -0.34 8.43
N ILE A 83 -4.60 -0.56 9.44
CA ILE A 83 -4.27 -1.34 10.65
C ILE A 83 -4.01 -2.81 10.29
N GLU A 84 -4.80 -3.39 9.40
CA GLU A 84 -4.62 -4.76 8.93
C GLU A 84 -3.29 -4.92 8.17
N ASP A 85 -2.96 -3.99 7.27
CA ASP A 85 -1.68 -4.00 6.54
C ASP A 85 -0.46 -4.00 7.46
N VAL A 86 -0.44 -3.12 8.49
CA VAL A 86 0.66 -3.12 9.46
C VAL A 86 0.63 -4.35 10.36
N THR A 87 -0.56 -4.87 10.69
CA THR A 87 -0.69 -6.09 11.48
C THR A 87 -0.06 -7.27 10.75
N LEU A 88 -0.32 -7.42 9.45
CA LEU A 88 0.28 -8.49 8.64
C LEU A 88 1.80 -8.40 8.59
N LYS A 89 2.38 -7.19 8.49
CA LYS A 89 3.84 -6.98 8.56
C LYS A 89 4.43 -7.46 9.88
N PHE A 90 3.76 -7.18 11.01
CA PHE A 90 4.23 -7.66 12.31
C PHE A 90 4.05 -9.15 12.50
N LEU A 91 2.98 -9.74 11.98
CA LEU A 91 2.81 -11.20 12.02
C LEU A 91 3.92 -11.92 11.23
N GLU A 92 4.33 -11.38 10.09
CA GLU A 92 5.50 -11.87 9.35
C GLU A 92 6.78 -11.80 10.19
N LEU A 93 7.02 -10.67 10.87
CA LEU A 93 8.18 -10.52 11.77
C LEU A 93 8.14 -11.50 12.95
N GLN A 94 6.96 -11.74 13.53
CA GLN A 94 6.80 -12.73 14.60
C GLN A 94 7.08 -14.15 14.11
N GLN A 95 6.69 -14.49 12.87
CA GLN A 95 7.03 -15.78 12.26
C GLN A 95 8.53 -15.91 12.03
N LEU A 96 9.20 -14.86 11.54
CA LEU A 96 10.65 -14.84 11.40
C LEU A 96 11.35 -15.04 12.75
N LYS A 97 10.90 -14.34 13.80
CA LYS A 97 11.39 -14.52 15.16
C LYS A 97 11.22 -15.96 15.66
N ALA A 98 10.04 -16.55 15.45
CA ALA A 98 9.78 -17.95 15.81
C ALA A 98 10.67 -18.94 15.03
N ASN A 99 11.14 -18.56 13.84
CA ASN A 99 12.09 -19.31 13.03
C ASN A 99 13.57 -18.88 13.26
N SER A 100 13.87 -18.31 14.44
CA SER A 100 15.22 -17.84 14.79
C SER A 100 15.82 -16.86 13.78
N TRP A 101 14.99 -15.97 13.24
CA TRP A 101 15.39 -14.95 12.25
C TRP A 101 15.95 -15.55 10.96
N LYS A 102 15.59 -16.79 10.64
CA LYS A 102 15.90 -17.38 9.34
C LYS A 102 14.80 -17.01 8.36
N LEU A 103 15.19 -16.42 7.24
CA LEU A 103 14.26 -16.22 6.12
C LEU A 103 13.69 -17.58 5.74
N LEU A 104 12.37 -17.65 5.59
CA LEU A 104 11.73 -18.87 5.09
C LEU A 104 12.19 -19.05 3.65
N GLU A 105 13.24 -19.85 3.46
CA GLU A 105 13.52 -20.47 2.17
C GLU A 105 12.20 -21.11 1.74
N PRO A 106 11.67 -20.81 0.53
CA PRO A 106 10.61 -21.61 -0.01
C PRO A 106 11.13 -23.03 0.10
N LYS A 107 10.47 -23.87 0.91
CA LYS A 107 10.72 -25.30 0.81
C LYS A 107 10.36 -25.62 -0.63
N GLU A 108 11.36 -25.68 -1.50
CA GLU A 108 11.36 -26.65 -2.56
C GLU A 108 11.07 -27.94 -1.81
N GLU A 109 9.80 -28.35 -1.83
CA GLU A 109 9.49 -29.74 -1.73
C GLU A 109 10.41 -30.37 -2.78
N LYS A 110 11.53 -30.93 -2.34
CA LYS A 110 12.16 -32.04 -3.01
C LYS A 110 11.08 -33.12 -3.05
N LYS A 111 10.16 -32.97 -3.99
CA LYS A 111 9.34 -34.04 -4.51
C LYS A 111 10.37 -35.01 -5.05
N VAL A 112 10.69 -36.00 -4.22
CA VAL A 112 11.38 -37.20 -4.67
C VAL A 112 10.62 -37.65 -5.91
N PRO A 113 11.28 -37.76 -7.08
CA PRO A 113 10.56 -38.18 -8.28
C PRO A 113 10.00 -39.57 -8.00
N PRO A 114 8.71 -39.84 -8.27
CA PRO A 114 8.21 -41.21 -8.19
C PRO A 114 9.03 -42.07 -9.16
N PRO A 115 9.39 -43.32 -8.78
CA PRO A 115 10.18 -44.18 -9.65
C PRO A 115 9.39 -44.49 -10.92
N ILE A 116 9.90 -44.03 -12.06
CA ILE A 116 9.27 -44.14 -13.37
C ILE A 116 9.32 -45.60 -13.85
N PRO A 117 8.20 -46.27 -14.16
CA PRO A 117 8.21 -47.46 -14.98
C PRO A 117 8.39 -47.06 -16.45
N LYS A 118 9.48 -47.52 -17.06
CA LYS A 118 9.79 -47.33 -18.48
C LYS A 118 8.70 -47.94 -19.36
N LYS A 119 8.09 -47.16 -20.28
CA LYS A 119 7.79 -47.49 -21.71
C LYS A 119 6.94 -46.41 -22.42
N PRO A 120 6.90 -46.37 -23.77
CA PRO A 120 7.04 -45.13 -24.53
C PRO A 120 5.75 -44.57 -25.18
N LEU A 121 5.90 -43.31 -25.62
CA LEU A 121 5.27 -42.62 -26.76
C LEU A 121 3.87 -41.96 -26.62
N ARG A 122 3.93 -40.64 -26.90
CA ARG A 122 2.95 -39.69 -27.46
C ARG A 122 1.87 -39.09 -26.55
N GLY A 123 1.86 -37.75 -26.50
CA GLY A 123 0.62 -36.98 -26.30
C GLY A 123 0.74 -35.62 -25.62
N ARG A 124 1.22 -34.61 -26.36
CA ARG A 124 0.77 -33.19 -26.38
C ARG A 124 0.21 -32.56 -25.06
N GLY A 125 1.08 -31.81 -24.38
CA GLY A 125 0.90 -30.42 -23.90
C GLY A 125 -0.17 -30.06 -22.86
N VAL A 126 0.27 -29.54 -21.69
CA VAL A 126 -0.15 -28.28 -21.01
C VAL A 126 0.92 -27.95 -19.95
N PRO A 127 1.53 -26.75 -19.88
CA PRO A 127 2.37 -26.39 -18.74
C PRO A 127 1.50 -25.85 -17.60
N VAL A 128 1.59 -26.50 -16.45
CA VAL A 128 1.04 -26.04 -15.16
C VAL A 128 1.81 -24.79 -14.74
N LYS A 129 1.10 -23.66 -14.63
CA LYS A 129 1.66 -22.37 -14.20
C LYS A 129 1.70 -22.31 -12.68
N GLU A 130 2.85 -22.63 -12.10
CA GLU A 130 3.17 -22.21 -10.74
C GLU A 130 3.18 -20.68 -10.68
N ARG A 131 2.28 -20.11 -9.89
CA ARG A 131 2.23 -18.67 -9.62
C ARG A 131 3.14 -18.41 -8.42
N SER A 132 4.44 -18.33 -8.69
CA SER A 132 5.44 -17.84 -7.75
C SER A 132 5.14 -16.40 -7.35
N LEU A 133 5.39 -16.04 -6.09
CA LEU A 133 5.20 -14.69 -5.51
C LEU A 133 5.96 -13.62 -6.32
N ASP A 134 7.08 -14.00 -6.92
CA ASP A 134 7.88 -13.17 -7.83
C ASP A 134 7.08 -12.71 -9.08
N SER A 135 6.14 -13.54 -9.54
CA SER A 135 5.24 -13.20 -10.66
C SER A 135 4.22 -12.12 -10.28
N VAL A 136 3.86 -11.99 -9.01
CA VAL A 136 2.87 -11.00 -8.55
C VAL A 136 3.53 -9.63 -8.44
N ASP A 137 4.74 -9.56 -7.87
CA ASP A 137 5.50 -8.31 -7.81
C ASP A 137 5.92 -7.80 -9.19
N ARG A 138 6.35 -8.71 -10.09
CA ARG A 138 6.62 -8.34 -11.49
C ARG A 138 5.36 -7.83 -12.20
N GLN A 139 4.21 -8.44 -11.95
CA GLN A 139 2.93 -7.99 -12.51
C GLN A 139 2.50 -6.63 -11.94
N ARG A 140 2.77 -6.36 -10.65
CA ARG A 140 2.50 -5.08 -9.98
C ARG A 140 3.41 -3.96 -10.52
N GLN A 141 4.69 -4.24 -10.73
CA GLN A 141 5.63 -3.29 -11.34
C GLN A 141 5.28 -2.99 -12.80
N GLU A 142 4.90 -4.01 -13.59
CA GLU A 142 4.45 -3.80 -14.97
C GLU A 142 3.15 -2.99 -15.05
N ALA A 143 2.19 -3.22 -14.13
CA ALA A 143 0.97 -2.44 -14.06
C ALA A 143 1.25 -0.97 -13.75
N ARG A 144 2.16 -0.68 -12.81
CA ARG A 144 2.61 0.69 -12.51
C ARG A 144 3.28 1.34 -13.73
N LYS A 145 4.16 0.63 -14.43
CA LYS A 145 4.83 1.13 -15.64
C LYS A 145 3.84 1.43 -16.76
N ARG A 146 2.85 0.56 -16.99
CA ARG A 146 1.77 0.77 -17.96
C ARG A 146 0.91 1.98 -17.62
N LEU A 147 0.54 2.16 -16.35
CA LEU A 147 -0.23 3.33 -15.91
C LEU A 147 0.54 4.64 -16.15
N LEU A 148 1.83 4.68 -15.84
CA LEU A 148 2.67 5.86 -16.06
C LEU A 148 2.80 6.19 -17.56
N ALA A 149 2.96 5.17 -18.41
CA ALA A 149 3.00 5.33 -19.86
C ALA A 149 1.66 5.81 -20.43
N ALA A 150 0.54 5.26 -19.96
CA ALA A 150 -0.79 5.70 -20.35
C ALA A 150 -1.07 7.16 -19.93
N LYS A 151 -0.63 7.56 -18.73
CA LYS A 151 -0.69 8.97 -18.29
C LYS A 151 0.13 9.90 -19.20
N ARG A 152 1.34 9.52 -19.58
CA ARG A 152 2.16 10.32 -20.54
C ARG A 152 1.50 10.41 -21.92
N ALA A 153 0.95 9.31 -22.43
CA ALA A 153 0.26 9.31 -23.72
C ALA A 153 -1.06 10.10 -23.70
N ALA A 154 -1.81 10.06 -22.59
CA ALA A 154 -3.01 10.88 -22.41
C ALA A 154 -2.67 12.36 -22.27
N SER A 155 -1.59 12.70 -21.55
CA SER A 155 -1.10 14.07 -21.46
C SER A 155 -0.67 14.63 -22.82
N PHE A 156 0.01 13.82 -23.65
CA PHE A 156 0.40 14.24 -25.00
C PHE A 156 -0.82 14.52 -25.89
N ARG A 157 -1.89 13.71 -25.77
CA ARG A 157 -3.17 13.94 -26.47
C ARG A 157 -3.89 15.20 -25.99
N HIS A 158 -3.78 15.57 -24.72
CA HIS A 158 -4.37 16.80 -24.20
C HIS A 158 -3.55 18.04 -24.60
N SER A 159 -2.22 17.93 -24.68
CA SER A 159 -1.33 19.01 -25.14
C SER A 159 -1.41 19.28 -26.65
N SER A 160 -1.77 18.28 -27.46
CA SER A 160 -1.92 18.44 -28.93
C SER A 160 -3.34 18.80 -29.38
N ALA A 161 -4.34 18.73 -28.48
CA ALA A 161 -5.72 19.12 -28.76
C ALA A 161 -6.03 20.59 -28.46
N THR A 162 -5.11 21.35 -27.87
CA THR A 162 -5.30 22.76 -27.50
C THR A 162 -4.52 23.76 -28.38
N GLU A 163 -3.84 23.32 -29.44
CA GLU A 163 -3.09 24.25 -30.33
C GLU A 163 -3.94 24.86 -31.45
N SER A 164 -5.25 24.60 -31.50
CA SER A 164 -6.11 25.09 -32.59
C SER A 164 -7.39 25.81 -32.16
N ALA A 165 -7.59 26.10 -30.87
CA ALA A 165 -8.76 26.81 -30.39
C ALA A 165 -8.43 27.71 -29.18
N ASP A 166 -7.96 28.94 -29.42
CA ASP A 166 -8.46 30.13 -28.73
C ASP A 166 -7.69 31.41 -29.13
N SER A 167 -8.09 31.99 -30.27
CA SER A 167 -8.02 33.44 -30.41
C SER A 167 -9.25 34.03 -29.68
N ILE A 168 -9.14 34.24 -28.37
CA ILE A 168 -10.16 34.97 -27.60
C ILE A 168 -9.84 36.46 -27.69
N GLU A 169 -10.55 37.18 -28.57
CA GLU A 169 -10.61 38.64 -28.50
C GLU A 169 -11.40 39.06 -27.26
N ILE A 170 -10.71 39.65 -26.28
CA ILE A 170 -11.32 40.24 -25.10
C ILE A 170 -11.86 41.62 -25.48
N TYR A 171 -13.17 41.71 -25.74
CA TYR A 171 -13.88 42.98 -25.91
C TYR A 171 -14.08 43.65 -24.53
N ILE A 172 -13.45 44.80 -24.32
CA ILE A 172 -13.62 45.65 -23.13
C ILE A 172 -14.54 46.82 -23.52
N PRO A 173 -15.77 46.91 -22.99
CA PRO A 173 -16.61 48.08 -23.24
C PRO A 173 -16.09 49.27 -22.42
N GLU A 174 -15.75 50.36 -23.11
CA GLU A 174 -15.34 51.62 -22.49
C GLU A 174 -16.47 52.20 -21.62
N ALA A 175 -16.17 52.38 -20.33
CA ALA A 175 -17.04 53.09 -19.41
C ALA A 175 -17.05 54.58 -19.76
N GLN A 176 -18.19 55.08 -20.24
CA GLN A 176 -18.42 56.51 -20.42
C GLN A 176 -18.46 57.21 -19.06
N THR A 177 -17.38 57.89 -18.69
CA THR A 177 -17.40 58.97 -17.70
C THR A 177 -18.11 60.18 -18.31
N ARG A 178 -19.36 60.42 -17.88
CA ARG A 178 -20.04 61.70 -18.07
C ARG A 178 -19.52 62.70 -17.03
N LEU A 179 -19.05 63.85 -17.52
CA LEU A 179 -19.03 65.13 -16.79
C LEU A 179 -20.36 65.85 -17.03
#